data_AF-A0A351RS53-F1
#
_entry.id   AF-A0A351RS53-F1
#
_cell.length_a   1.000
_cell.length_b   1.000
_cell.length_c   1.000
_cell.angle_alpha   90.00
_cell.angle_beta   90.00
_cell.angle_gamma   90.00
#
_symmetry.space_group_name_H-M   'P 1'
#
loop_
_entity.id
_entity.type
_entity.pdbx_description
1 polymer ?
#
loop_
_entity_poly.entity_id
_entity_poly.type
_entity_poly.pdbx_seq_one_letter_code
_entity_poly.pdbx_strand_id
1 'polypeptide(L)'
;MKKTIIIYTFILSILPCISYANSIDLGAKATQIAGEIIANPAAFFYEFQQDLETTTPLPPGKTYGFQTGIFPTLLPATYANLSGKYRLHGEGRISPGLPQLDIAGGYWNMMATKIATEQSKDINSLDFNGYYIDLIMSSSVSPKIRTFYGYKYSQLKASLKLNKAVDIVGAQVTSFDAGFRDDFLIAGIEHITSINKFWSIQMNYGIKEQVLASKISWYGKYFEFGLNIYPEGILVIHPVVNFHLNF
;
A
#
# COMPACT_ATOMS: atom_id res chain seq x y z
N MET A 1 6.21 -24.13 -31.62
CA MET A 1 5.51 -25.07 -30.71
C MET A 1 5.36 -24.54 -29.27
N LYS A 2 6.42 -24.13 -28.55
CA LYS A 2 6.30 -23.67 -27.15
C LYS A 2 5.43 -22.41 -26.92
N LYS A 3 5.47 -21.42 -27.83
CA LYS A 3 4.69 -20.17 -27.71
C LYS A 3 3.17 -20.39 -27.87
N THR A 4 2.79 -21.29 -28.76
CA THR A 4 1.39 -21.60 -29.07
C THR A 4 0.68 -22.27 -27.88
N ILE A 5 1.37 -23.20 -27.21
CA ILE A 5 0.84 -23.88 -26.02
C ILE A 5 0.60 -22.88 -24.88
N ILE A 6 1.53 -21.95 -24.63
CA ILE A 6 1.37 -20.92 -23.59
C ILE A 6 0.16 -20.03 -23.85
N ILE A 7 -0.07 -19.64 -25.11
CA ILE A 7 -1.23 -18.82 -25.49
C ILE A 7 -2.54 -19.59 -25.26
N TYR A 8 -2.60 -20.87 -25.65
CA TYR A 8 -3.79 -21.68 -25.41
C TYR A 8 -4.03 -21.93 -23.92
N THR A 9 -2.99 -22.18 -23.11
CA THR A 9 -3.13 -22.31 -21.65
C THR A 9 -3.60 -21.01 -21.01
N PHE A 10 -3.11 -19.86 -21.47
CA PHE A 10 -3.55 -18.55 -21.01
C PHE A 10 -5.03 -18.30 -21.34
N ILE A 11 -5.44 -18.55 -22.60
CA ILE A 11 -6.85 -18.42 -23.02
C ILE A 11 -7.76 -19.38 -22.24
N LEU A 12 -7.33 -20.63 -22.04
CA LEU A 12 -8.06 -21.63 -21.24
C LEU A 12 -8.15 -21.27 -19.76
N SER A 13 -7.19 -20.54 -19.20
CA SER A 13 -7.25 -20.04 -17.83
C SER A 13 -8.17 -18.82 -17.65
N ILE A 14 -8.48 -18.09 -18.73
CA ILE A 14 -9.35 -16.90 -18.69
C ILE A 14 -10.83 -17.26 -18.86
N LEU A 15 -11.13 -18.35 -19.59
CA LEU A 15 -12.52 -18.80 -19.83
C LEU A 15 -13.33 -19.04 -18.53
N PRO A 16 -12.79 -19.66 -17.46
CA PRO A 16 -13.48 -19.81 -16.18
C PRO A 16 -13.74 -18.47 -15.46
N CYS A 17 -12.81 -17.51 -15.58
CA CYS A 17 -12.99 -16.16 -15.02
C CYS A 17 -14.14 -15.39 -15.69
N ILE A 18 -14.36 -15.58 -16.99
CA ILE A 18 -15.45 -14.93 -17.72
C ILE A 18 -16.82 -15.49 -17.29
N SER A 19 -16.92 -16.81 -17.09
CA SER A 19 -18.14 -17.44 -16.58
C SER A 19 -18.47 -17.02 -15.15
N TYR A 20 -17.45 -16.85 -14.30
CA TYR A 20 -17.63 -16.36 -12.92
C TYR A 20 -18.00 -14.87 -12.88
N ALA A 21 -17.44 -14.05 -13.76
CA ALA A 21 -17.78 -12.62 -13.86
C ALA A 21 -19.26 -12.38 -14.24
N ASN A 22 -19.83 -13.24 -15.08
CA ASN A 22 -21.24 -13.14 -15.50
C ASN A 22 -22.25 -13.59 -14.43
N SER A 23 -21.81 -14.30 -13.39
CA SER A 23 -22.67 -14.72 -12.26
C SER A 23 -22.67 -13.74 -11.08
N ILE A 24 -21.86 -12.68 -11.14
CA ILE A 24 -21.77 -11.69 -10.07
C ILE A 24 -22.87 -10.65 -10.26
N ASP A 25 -23.83 -10.64 -9.34
CA ASP A 25 -24.73 -9.49 -9.19
C ASP A 25 -23.92 -8.31 -8.64
N LEU A 26 -23.53 -7.42 -9.55
CA LEU A 26 -22.76 -6.22 -9.23
C LEU A 26 -23.50 -5.29 -8.27
N GLY A 27 -24.84 -5.25 -8.31
CA GLY A 27 -25.65 -4.42 -7.42
C GLY A 27 -25.65 -4.95 -5.99
N ALA A 28 -25.84 -6.26 -5.82
CA ALA A 28 -25.73 -6.91 -4.52
C ALA A 28 -24.30 -6.78 -3.95
N LYS A 29 -23.27 -6.97 -4.79
CA LYS A 29 -21.87 -6.85 -4.36
C LYS A 29 -21.50 -5.40 -3.99
N ALA A 30 -21.97 -4.41 -4.74
CA ALA A 30 -21.76 -2.99 -4.40
C ALA A 30 -22.42 -2.62 -3.07
N THR A 31 -23.63 -3.13 -2.83
CA THR A 31 -24.35 -2.92 -1.57
C THR A 31 -23.61 -3.55 -0.39
N GLN A 32 -23.08 -4.76 -0.58
CA GLN A 32 -22.23 -5.43 0.43
C GLN A 32 -20.99 -4.59 0.75
N ILE A 33 -20.24 -4.17 -0.28
CA ILE A 33 -19.02 -3.35 -0.12
C ILE A 33 -19.36 -2.04 0.62
N ALA A 34 -20.45 -1.38 0.25
CA ALA A 34 -20.88 -0.15 0.93
C ALA A 34 -21.19 -0.42 2.42
N GLY A 35 -21.85 -1.53 2.74
CA GLY A 35 -22.11 -1.95 4.12
C GLY A 35 -20.81 -2.20 4.91
N GLU A 36 -19.84 -2.88 4.30
CA GLU A 36 -18.53 -3.15 4.91
C GLU A 36 -17.73 -1.85 5.15
N ILE A 37 -17.75 -0.91 4.21
CA ILE A 37 -17.09 0.41 4.35
C ILE A 37 -17.73 1.20 5.50
N ILE A 38 -19.06 1.17 5.63
CA ILE A 38 -19.76 1.85 6.72
C ILE A 38 -19.46 1.18 8.07
N ALA A 39 -19.35 -0.15 8.10
CA ALA A 39 -19.07 -0.91 9.31
C ALA A 39 -17.64 -0.71 9.81
N ASN A 40 -16.65 -0.62 8.92
CA ASN A 40 -15.26 -0.41 9.28
C ASN A 40 -14.52 0.55 8.33
N PRO A 41 -14.83 1.85 8.40
CA PRO A 41 -14.24 2.83 7.50
C PRO A 41 -12.73 2.95 7.72
N ALA A 42 -12.26 2.79 8.96
CA ALA A 42 -10.83 2.89 9.29
C ALA A 42 -10.01 1.80 8.58
N ALA A 43 -10.48 0.55 8.53
CA ALA A 43 -9.81 -0.53 7.82
C ALA A 43 -9.75 -0.28 6.30
N PHE A 44 -10.88 0.10 5.69
CA PHE A 44 -10.94 0.46 4.26
C PHE A 44 -9.88 1.51 3.89
N PHE A 45 -9.85 2.57 4.69
CA PHE A 45 -8.95 3.69 4.51
C PHE A 45 -7.49 3.34 4.76
N TYR A 46 -7.24 2.40 5.67
CA TYR A 46 -5.92 1.90 5.96
C TYR A 46 -5.35 1.03 4.81
N GLU A 47 -6.19 0.30 4.07
CA GLU A 47 -5.75 -0.42 2.86
C GLU A 47 -5.12 0.53 1.84
N PHE A 48 -5.70 1.71 1.62
CA PHE A 48 -5.12 2.74 0.74
C PHE A 48 -3.84 3.36 1.31
N GLN A 49 -3.69 3.42 2.64
CA GLN A 49 -2.42 3.80 3.25
C GLN A 49 -1.33 2.77 2.95
N GLN A 50 -1.63 1.48 3.03
CA GLN A 50 -0.65 0.44 2.69
C GLN A 50 -0.24 0.47 1.19
N ASP A 51 -1.09 1.00 0.31
CA ASP A 51 -0.77 1.18 -1.12
C ASP A 51 0.34 2.19 -1.40
N LEU A 52 0.47 3.21 -0.55
CA LEU A 52 1.42 4.31 -0.69
C LEU A 52 2.73 4.10 0.10
N GLU A 53 2.75 3.12 1.00
CA GLU A 53 3.92 2.79 1.80
C GLU A 53 5.04 2.16 0.96
N THR A 54 6.25 2.67 1.15
CA THR A 54 7.48 2.12 0.57
C THR A 54 8.16 1.21 1.59
N THR A 55 7.87 -0.09 1.50
CA THR A 55 8.28 -1.10 2.48
C THR A 55 9.32 -2.09 1.94
N THR A 56 9.98 -1.70 0.84
CA THR A 56 11.05 -2.46 0.19
C THR A 56 12.41 -1.80 0.45
N PRO A 57 13.50 -2.57 0.55
CA PRO A 57 14.83 -2.02 0.78
C PRO A 57 15.29 -1.15 -0.40
N LEU A 58 16.32 -0.34 -0.17
CA LEU A 58 16.99 0.36 -1.26
C LEU A 58 17.74 -0.63 -2.15
N PRO A 59 17.72 -0.45 -3.49
CA PRO A 59 18.51 -1.27 -4.40
C PRO A 59 20.01 -1.21 -4.08
N PRO A 60 20.80 -2.27 -4.31
CA PRO A 60 22.22 -2.27 -4.00
C PRO A 60 22.96 -1.07 -4.62
N GLY A 61 23.81 -0.43 -3.82
CA GLY A 61 24.56 0.77 -4.26
C GLY A 61 23.82 2.10 -4.12
N LYS A 62 22.51 2.12 -3.88
CA LYS A 62 21.71 3.34 -3.65
C LYS A 62 21.73 3.82 -2.21
N THR A 63 21.89 5.12 -1.97
CA THR A 63 22.01 5.68 -0.62
C THR A 63 20.69 6.22 -0.10
N TYR A 64 19.88 6.82 -0.98
CA TYR A 64 18.57 7.34 -0.61
C TYR A 64 17.60 7.26 -1.78
N GLY A 65 16.30 7.33 -1.48
CA GLY A 65 15.26 7.33 -2.49
C GLY A 65 13.99 8.01 -2.03
N PHE A 66 13.18 8.40 -3.01
CA PHE A 66 11.87 9.01 -2.81
C PHE A 66 10.84 8.25 -3.63
N GLN A 67 9.62 8.17 -3.11
CA GLN A 67 8.49 7.52 -3.77
C GLN A 67 7.21 8.32 -3.55
N THR A 68 6.37 8.36 -4.57
CA THR A 68 4.99 8.85 -4.49
C THR A 68 4.07 7.89 -5.23
N GLY A 69 2.93 7.58 -4.64
CA GLY A 69 1.89 6.74 -5.21
C GLY A 69 0.99 7.54 -6.13
N ILE A 70 0.80 7.00 -7.35
CA ILE A 70 -0.02 7.58 -8.41
C ILE A 70 -1.40 6.92 -8.43
N PHE A 71 -1.46 5.59 -8.36
CA PHE A 71 -2.69 4.82 -8.45
C PHE A 71 -2.70 3.69 -7.41
N PRO A 72 -3.84 3.40 -6.74
CA PRO A 72 -5.13 4.09 -6.84
C PRO A 72 -5.20 5.34 -5.93
N THR A 73 -4.06 5.73 -5.34
CA THR A 73 -3.97 6.70 -4.25
C THR A 73 -4.14 8.15 -4.73
N LEU A 74 -3.18 8.72 -5.47
CA LEU A 74 -3.34 10.08 -5.99
C LEU A 74 -4.52 10.18 -6.96
N LEU A 75 -4.67 9.18 -7.83
CA LEU A 75 -5.76 9.03 -8.77
C LEU A 75 -6.41 7.66 -8.55
N PRO A 76 -7.74 7.57 -8.37
CA PRO A 76 -8.72 8.65 -8.22
C PRO A 76 -8.86 9.14 -6.77
N ALA A 77 -8.23 8.50 -5.79
CA ALA A 77 -8.56 8.74 -4.38
C ALA A 77 -8.07 10.10 -3.83
N THR A 78 -7.23 10.84 -4.57
CA THR A 78 -6.68 12.17 -4.21
C THR A 78 -5.69 12.18 -3.03
N TYR A 79 -5.04 11.04 -2.76
CA TYR A 79 -4.11 10.92 -1.64
C TYR A 79 -2.75 11.42 -2.07
N ALA A 80 -2.46 12.68 -1.76
CA ALA A 80 -1.11 13.21 -1.90
C ALA A 80 -0.22 12.52 -0.88
N ASN A 81 0.85 11.90 -1.36
CA ASN A 81 1.74 11.11 -0.52
C ASN A 81 3.19 11.29 -0.95
N LEU A 82 4.08 11.23 0.03
CA LEU A 82 5.52 11.27 -0.19
C LEU A 82 6.17 10.33 0.82
N SER A 83 6.99 9.43 0.29
CA SER A 83 7.76 8.47 1.04
C SER A 83 9.24 8.64 0.73
N GLY A 84 10.08 8.51 1.76
CA GLY A 84 11.53 8.61 1.66
C GLY A 84 12.20 7.38 2.24
N LYS A 85 13.36 7.03 1.71
CA LYS A 85 14.23 5.95 2.21
C LYS A 85 15.65 6.43 2.32
N TYR A 86 16.35 5.97 3.35
CA TYR A 86 17.77 6.23 3.55
C TYR A 86 18.48 4.96 4.01
N ARG A 87 19.61 4.66 3.39
CA ARG A 87 20.47 3.54 3.78
C ARG A 87 21.37 3.98 4.93
N LEU A 88 21.20 3.35 6.09
CA LEU A 88 22.07 3.55 7.24
C LEU A 88 23.45 2.91 7.00
N HIS A 89 23.48 1.69 6.49
CA HIS A 89 24.72 1.08 5.98
C HIS A 89 24.45 0.02 4.91
N GLY A 90 25.44 -0.18 4.05
CA GLY A 90 25.41 -1.23 3.02
C GLY A 90 25.79 -2.60 3.59
N GLU A 91 25.31 -3.63 2.91
CA GLU A 91 25.68 -5.02 3.19
C GLU A 91 27.21 -5.18 3.15
N GLY A 92 27.78 -5.83 4.15
CA GLY A 92 29.21 -6.12 4.23
C GLY A 92 30.13 -4.91 4.45
N ARG A 93 29.60 -3.67 4.55
CA ARG A 93 30.42 -2.45 4.61
C ARG A 93 31.12 -2.23 5.95
N ILE A 94 30.48 -2.60 7.04
CA ILE A 94 31.04 -2.48 8.40
C ILE A 94 31.82 -3.76 8.74
N SER A 95 31.22 -4.92 8.53
CA SER A 95 31.86 -6.23 8.69
C SER A 95 31.30 -7.22 7.67
N PRO A 96 32.10 -8.23 7.26
CA PRO A 96 31.61 -9.29 6.37
C PRO A 96 30.36 -9.96 6.94
N GLY A 97 29.35 -10.19 6.10
CA GLY A 97 28.09 -10.86 6.47
C GLY A 97 27.06 -9.98 7.18
N LEU A 98 27.37 -8.72 7.49
CA LEU A 98 26.37 -7.80 8.06
C LEU A 98 25.35 -7.39 6.97
N PRO A 99 24.03 -7.52 7.20
CA PRO A 99 23.00 -7.13 6.24
C PRO A 99 23.07 -5.63 5.91
N GLN A 100 22.47 -5.20 4.81
CA GLN A 100 22.14 -3.79 4.61
C GLN A 100 21.02 -3.39 5.57
N LEU A 101 21.09 -2.18 6.13
CA LEU A 101 20.04 -1.59 6.95
C LEU A 101 19.57 -0.28 6.34
N ASP A 102 18.27 -0.19 6.11
CA ASP A 102 17.58 0.99 5.60
C ASP A 102 16.53 1.46 6.61
N ILE A 103 16.28 2.76 6.62
CA ILE A 103 15.12 3.38 7.27
C ILE A 103 14.24 3.98 6.17
N ALA A 104 12.94 3.72 6.21
CA ALA A 104 11.99 4.44 5.38
C ALA A 104 10.87 5.04 6.21
N GLY A 105 10.15 5.96 5.59
CA GLY A 105 8.97 6.53 6.18
C GLY A 105 8.27 7.43 5.18
N GLY A 106 7.05 7.79 5.49
CA GLY A 106 6.27 8.63 4.60
C GLY A 106 5.08 9.24 5.30
N TYR A 107 4.52 10.22 4.61
CA TYR A 107 3.33 10.92 5.04
C TYR A 107 2.38 11.04 3.86
N TRP A 108 1.09 10.96 4.13
CA TRP A 108 0.06 11.19 3.15
C TRP A 108 -1.12 11.96 3.73
N ASN A 109 -1.85 12.63 2.84
CA ASN A 109 -3.04 13.38 3.16
C ASN A 109 -4.02 13.30 1.98
N MET A 110 -5.30 13.11 2.27
CA MET A 110 -6.34 13.13 1.24
C MET A 110 -6.68 14.59 0.88
N MET A 111 -6.27 15.04 -0.31
CA MET A 111 -6.47 16.43 -0.74
C MET A 111 -7.96 16.80 -0.86
N ALA A 112 -8.81 15.83 -1.24
CA ALA A 112 -10.25 16.05 -1.32
C ALA A 112 -10.85 16.54 0.01
N THR A 113 -10.29 16.19 1.17
CA THR A 113 -10.83 16.66 2.44
C THR A 113 -10.64 18.15 2.65
N LYS A 114 -9.51 18.70 2.20
CA LYS A 114 -9.24 20.14 2.26
C LYS A 114 -10.19 20.90 1.35
N ILE A 115 -10.36 20.42 0.11
CA ILE A 115 -11.31 21.01 -0.85
C ILE A 115 -12.74 20.97 -0.30
N ALA A 116 -13.16 19.84 0.28
CA ALA A 116 -14.49 19.69 0.87
C ALA A 116 -14.71 20.62 2.06
N THR A 117 -13.69 20.83 2.90
CA THR A 117 -13.77 21.74 4.05
C THR A 117 -13.84 23.20 3.61
N GLU A 118 -13.05 23.61 2.61
CA GLU A 118 -13.07 24.99 2.10
C GLU A 118 -14.36 25.34 1.36
N GLN A 119 -15.00 24.37 0.70
CA GLN A 119 -16.22 24.59 -0.08
C GLN A 119 -17.51 24.42 0.72
N SER A 120 -17.47 23.76 1.88
CA SER A 120 -18.65 23.46 2.69
C SER A 120 -18.81 24.41 3.87
N LYS A 121 -20.00 24.98 4.03
CA LYS A 121 -20.37 25.77 5.23
C LYS A 121 -20.75 24.87 6.42
N ASP A 122 -20.93 23.57 6.19
CA ASP A 122 -21.41 22.63 7.20
C ASP A 122 -20.27 21.80 7.83
N ILE A 123 -19.06 21.83 7.24
CA ILE A 123 -17.88 21.12 7.74
C ILE A 123 -16.96 22.13 8.42
N ASN A 124 -16.64 21.90 9.69
CA ASN A 124 -15.68 22.71 10.44
C ASN A 124 -14.25 22.21 10.20
N SER A 125 -14.05 20.88 10.23
CA SER A 125 -12.76 20.26 9.95
C SER A 125 -12.95 18.84 9.41
N LEU A 126 -12.21 18.49 8.36
CA LEU A 126 -12.09 17.12 7.87
C LEU A 126 -10.62 16.80 7.63
N ASP A 127 -10.04 16.05 8.56
CA ASP A 127 -8.64 15.66 8.54
C ASP A 127 -8.51 14.17 8.29
N PHE A 128 -7.90 13.84 7.16
CA PHE A 128 -7.62 12.47 6.80
C PHE A 128 -6.19 12.34 6.29
N ASN A 129 -5.35 11.78 7.15
CA ASN A 129 -3.91 11.70 6.94
C ASN A 129 -3.32 10.49 7.68
N GLY A 130 -2.11 10.15 7.32
CA GLY A 130 -1.36 9.12 8.00
C GLY A 130 0.12 9.24 7.75
N TYR A 131 0.88 8.53 8.57
CA TYR A 131 2.31 8.42 8.44
C TYR A 131 2.76 7.03 8.87
N TYR A 132 3.96 6.67 8.42
CA TYR A 132 4.60 5.44 8.81
C TYR A 132 6.11 5.62 8.86
N ILE A 133 6.75 4.72 9.59
CA ILE A 133 8.20 4.59 9.64
C ILE A 133 8.54 3.10 9.67
N ASP A 134 9.59 2.72 8.96
CA ASP A 134 10.06 1.35 8.93
C ASP A 134 11.59 1.27 9.05
N LEU A 135 12.02 0.11 9.52
CA LEU A 135 13.40 -0.33 9.53
C LEU A 135 13.47 -1.64 8.74
N ILE A 136 14.31 -1.67 7.70
CA ILE A 136 14.40 -2.79 6.77
C ILE A 136 15.83 -3.28 6.73
N MET A 137 16.01 -4.56 7.06
CA MET A 137 17.26 -5.28 6.88
C MET A 137 17.19 -6.13 5.62
N SER A 138 18.26 -6.15 4.83
CA SER A 138 18.31 -6.95 3.60
C SER A 138 19.67 -7.61 3.38
N SER A 139 19.66 -8.84 2.88
CA SER A 139 20.86 -9.63 2.61
C SER A 139 20.79 -10.30 1.25
N SER A 140 21.93 -10.42 0.60
CA SER A 140 22.08 -11.11 -0.68
C SER A 140 22.25 -12.61 -0.43
N VAL A 141 21.27 -13.43 -0.83
CA VAL A 141 21.37 -14.90 -0.80
C VAL A 141 22.09 -15.42 -2.05
N SER A 142 21.93 -14.72 -3.17
CA SER A 142 22.68 -14.95 -4.40
C SER A 142 22.85 -13.63 -5.15
N PRO A 143 23.70 -13.55 -6.20
CA PRO A 143 23.91 -12.30 -6.94
C PRO A 143 22.62 -11.69 -7.54
N LYS A 144 21.55 -12.47 -7.68
CA LYS A 144 20.25 -12.02 -8.20
C LYS A 144 19.12 -12.13 -7.20
N ILE A 145 19.35 -12.64 -5.99
CA ILE A 145 18.28 -12.86 -5.01
C ILE A 145 18.68 -12.21 -3.69
N ARG A 146 17.83 -11.33 -3.19
CA ARG A 146 17.94 -10.75 -1.85
C ARG A 146 16.73 -11.14 -1.03
N THR A 147 16.95 -11.35 0.25
CA THR A 147 15.86 -11.46 1.23
C THR A 147 15.87 -10.20 2.08
N PHE A 148 14.71 -9.81 2.58
CA PHE A 148 14.60 -8.68 3.49
C PHE A 148 13.56 -8.95 4.57
N TYR A 149 13.79 -8.33 5.71
CA TYR A 149 12.93 -8.38 6.88
C TYR A 149 12.87 -6.99 7.48
N GLY A 150 11.76 -6.65 8.12
CA GLY A 150 11.64 -5.33 8.69
C GLY A 150 10.56 -5.22 9.74
N TYR A 151 10.55 -4.06 10.37
CA TYR A 151 9.52 -3.62 11.29
C TYR A 151 8.98 -2.29 10.80
N LYS A 152 7.65 -2.15 10.78
CA LYS A 152 6.98 -0.92 10.37
C LYS A 152 5.97 -0.50 11.42
N TYR A 153 6.06 0.74 11.88
CA TYR A 153 5.00 1.41 12.62
C TYR A 153 4.16 2.21 11.64
N SER A 154 2.84 2.05 11.67
CA SER A 154 1.92 2.76 10.78
C SER A 154 0.74 3.35 11.55
N GLN A 155 0.43 4.61 11.28
CA GLN A 155 -0.67 5.32 11.91
C GLN A 155 -1.50 6.10 10.88
N LEU A 156 -2.81 6.02 11.04
CA LEU A 156 -3.84 6.71 10.28
C LEU A 156 -4.74 7.48 11.24
N LYS A 157 -5.11 8.69 10.85
CA LYS A 157 -6.08 9.53 11.55
C LYS A 157 -7.18 9.97 10.57
N ALA A 158 -8.43 9.74 10.98
CA ALA A 158 -9.64 10.16 10.29
C ALA A 158 -10.54 10.93 11.27
N SER A 159 -10.63 12.24 11.09
CA SER A 159 -11.46 13.10 11.94
C SER A 159 -12.38 13.98 11.10
N LEU A 160 -13.65 14.01 11.46
CA LEU A 160 -14.68 14.87 10.88
C LEU A 160 -15.37 15.65 12.02
N LYS A 161 -15.52 16.95 11.85
CA LYS A 161 -16.34 17.81 12.73
C LYS A 161 -17.29 18.63 11.88
N LEU A 162 -18.58 18.54 12.21
CA LEU A 162 -19.65 19.24 11.52
C LEU A 162 -20.14 20.43 12.34
N ASN A 163 -20.60 21.47 11.67
CA ASN A 163 -21.20 22.65 12.30
C ASN A 163 -22.61 22.38 12.82
N LYS A 164 -23.28 21.36 12.28
CA LYS A 164 -24.62 20.91 12.68
C LYS A 164 -24.67 19.38 12.69
N ALA A 165 -25.49 18.82 13.59
CA ALA A 165 -25.77 17.39 13.58
C ALA A 165 -26.43 17.01 12.24
N VAL A 166 -25.84 16.05 11.54
CA VAL A 166 -26.42 15.48 10.33
C VAL A 166 -26.93 14.08 10.66
N ASP A 167 -28.13 13.76 10.22
CA ASP A 167 -28.68 12.41 10.35
C ASP A 167 -28.05 11.51 9.28
N ILE A 168 -27.26 10.54 9.75
CA ILE A 168 -26.68 9.49 8.92
C ILE A 168 -27.31 8.18 9.37
N VAL A 169 -28.26 7.67 8.57
CA VAL A 169 -28.92 6.37 8.79
C VAL A 169 -29.61 6.27 10.17
N GLY A 170 -30.26 7.34 10.61
CA GLY A 170 -30.99 7.42 11.88
C GLY A 170 -30.12 7.80 13.08
N ALA A 171 -28.81 8.03 12.89
CA ALA A 171 -27.90 8.50 13.92
C ALA A 171 -27.53 9.97 13.68
N GLN A 172 -27.74 10.82 14.67
CA GLN A 172 -27.24 12.21 14.63
C GLN A 172 -25.73 12.23 14.85
N VAL A 173 -24.99 12.54 13.78
CA VAL A 173 -23.53 12.65 13.80
C VAL A 173 -23.13 14.12 13.83
N THR A 174 -22.44 14.54 14.88
CA THR A 174 -21.84 15.88 15.02
C THR A 174 -20.33 15.86 14.81
N SER A 175 -19.68 14.75 15.15
CA SER A 175 -18.26 14.53 14.93
C SER A 175 -17.94 13.04 14.88
N PHE A 176 -16.87 12.70 14.17
CA PHE A 176 -16.26 11.38 14.13
C PHE A 176 -14.76 11.54 14.35
N ASP A 177 -14.17 10.70 15.21
CA ASP A 177 -12.73 10.59 15.38
C ASP A 177 -12.38 9.11 15.44
N ALA A 178 -11.77 8.61 14.37
CA ALA A 178 -11.24 7.28 14.31
C ALA A 178 -9.80 7.31 13.84
N GLY A 179 -9.03 6.34 14.29
CA GLY A 179 -7.67 6.15 13.84
C GLY A 179 -7.36 4.66 13.76
N PHE A 180 -6.43 4.33 12.89
CA PHE A 180 -5.83 3.01 12.82
C PHE A 180 -4.37 3.14 13.22
N ARG A 181 -3.90 2.25 14.09
CA ARG A 181 -2.49 2.21 14.50
C ARG A 181 -2.10 0.78 14.74
N ASP A 182 -1.07 0.34 14.02
CA ASP A 182 -0.55 -1.01 14.14
C ASP A 182 0.93 -1.07 13.79
N ASP A 183 1.56 -2.12 14.29
CA ASP A 183 2.95 -2.48 14.14
C ASP A 183 3.04 -3.72 13.26
N PHE A 184 3.90 -3.70 12.25
CA PHE A 184 3.97 -4.74 11.24
C PHE A 184 5.34 -5.39 11.23
N LEU A 185 5.33 -6.72 11.14
CA LEU A 185 6.50 -7.48 10.74
C LEU A 185 6.49 -7.67 9.23
N ILE A 186 7.61 -7.37 8.61
CA ILE A 186 7.82 -7.43 7.17
C ILE A 186 8.76 -8.59 6.86
N ALA A 187 8.44 -9.37 5.84
CA ALA A 187 9.35 -10.32 5.22
C ALA A 187 9.17 -10.34 3.71
N GLY A 188 10.25 -10.45 2.96
CA GLY A 188 10.16 -10.49 1.50
C GLY A 188 11.43 -10.95 0.79
N ILE A 189 11.29 -11.09 -0.52
CA ILE A 189 12.33 -11.54 -1.44
C ILE A 189 12.34 -10.64 -2.66
N GLU A 190 13.52 -10.23 -3.08
CA GLU A 190 13.74 -9.50 -4.32
C GLU A 190 14.50 -10.37 -5.34
N HIS A 191 14.05 -10.36 -6.59
CA HIS A 191 14.80 -10.91 -7.72
C HIS A 191 15.31 -9.78 -8.61
N ILE A 192 16.63 -9.57 -8.60
CA ILE A 192 17.33 -8.52 -9.30
C ILE A 192 17.57 -8.93 -10.75
N THR A 193 16.97 -8.18 -11.67
CA THR A 193 17.17 -8.36 -13.12
C THR A 193 18.22 -7.39 -13.67
N SER A 194 18.36 -6.21 -13.08
CA SER A 194 19.35 -5.18 -13.40
C SER A 194 19.50 -4.18 -12.25
N ILE A 195 20.47 -3.26 -12.33
CA ILE A 195 20.79 -2.26 -11.29
C ILE A 195 19.56 -1.44 -10.85
N ASN A 196 18.63 -1.15 -11.77
CA ASN A 196 17.39 -0.41 -11.48
C ASN A 196 16.14 -1.21 -11.86
N LYS A 197 16.21 -2.55 -11.93
CA LYS A 197 15.06 -3.37 -12.28
C LYS A 197 15.03 -4.64 -11.45
N PHE A 198 13.96 -4.83 -10.69
CA PHE A 198 13.81 -6.02 -9.86
C PHE A 198 12.33 -6.33 -9.64
N TRP A 199 12.07 -7.57 -9.27
CA TRP A 199 10.79 -7.96 -8.71
C TRP A 199 10.91 -8.05 -7.20
N SER A 200 9.83 -7.76 -6.49
CA SER A 200 9.73 -7.96 -5.05
C SER A 200 8.43 -8.70 -4.75
N ILE A 201 8.52 -9.67 -3.84
CA ILE A 201 7.37 -10.28 -3.19
C ILE A 201 7.55 -10.05 -1.70
N GLN A 202 6.50 -9.54 -1.06
CA GLN A 202 6.50 -9.14 0.33
C GLN A 202 5.25 -9.62 1.03
N MET A 203 5.39 -9.93 2.31
CA MET A 203 4.33 -10.18 3.25
C MET A 203 4.52 -9.29 4.48
N ASN A 204 3.43 -8.72 4.96
CA ASN A 204 3.34 -7.88 6.14
C ASN A 204 2.31 -8.52 7.08
N TYR A 205 2.65 -8.62 8.36
CA TYR A 205 1.74 -9.12 9.39
C TYR A 205 1.57 -8.06 10.48
N GLY A 206 0.35 -7.58 10.66
CA GLY A 206 -0.03 -6.63 11.71
C GLY A 206 -0.15 -7.32 13.06
N ILE A 207 0.58 -6.85 14.06
CA ILE A 207 0.68 -7.51 15.37
C ILE A 207 -0.59 -7.29 16.19
N LYS A 208 -1.12 -6.06 16.19
CA LYS A 208 -2.26 -5.66 17.02
C LYS A 208 -3.57 -6.04 16.38
N GLU A 209 -3.71 -5.76 15.09
CA GLU A 209 -4.97 -5.98 14.36
C GLU A 209 -5.00 -7.36 13.68
N GLN A 210 -3.89 -8.12 13.73
CA GLN A 210 -3.78 -9.49 13.21
C GLN A 210 -4.12 -9.61 11.73
N VAL A 211 -3.85 -8.55 10.96
CA VAL A 211 -4.14 -8.46 9.53
C VAL A 211 -2.95 -8.90 8.69
N LEU A 212 -3.22 -9.63 7.60
CA LEU A 212 -2.21 -9.98 6.62
C LEU A 212 -2.28 -9.00 5.45
N ALA A 213 -1.12 -8.58 4.95
CA ALA A 213 -1.03 -7.90 3.67
C ALA A 213 0.13 -8.48 2.88
N SER A 214 -0.06 -8.64 1.59
CA SER A 214 0.99 -9.09 0.68
C SER A 214 1.13 -8.13 -0.48
N LYS A 215 2.34 -8.02 -1.01
CA LYS A 215 2.65 -7.11 -2.11
C LYS A 215 3.55 -7.80 -3.12
N ILE A 216 3.15 -7.78 -4.38
CA ILE A 216 3.96 -8.24 -5.50
C ILE A 216 4.22 -7.02 -6.36
N SER A 217 5.49 -6.70 -6.62
CA SER A 217 5.88 -5.49 -7.35
C SER A 217 6.95 -5.74 -8.39
N TRP A 218 6.75 -5.15 -9.56
CA TRP A 218 7.79 -4.94 -10.57
C TRP A 218 8.34 -3.53 -10.44
N TYR A 219 9.64 -3.41 -10.16
CA TYR A 219 10.36 -2.15 -10.15
C TYR A 219 11.11 -1.92 -11.47
N GLY A 220 10.86 -0.77 -12.07
CA GLY A 220 11.61 -0.19 -13.16
C GLY A 220 12.58 0.89 -12.68
N LYS A 221 13.08 1.71 -13.62
CA LYS A 221 14.00 2.80 -13.27
C LYS A 221 13.32 3.91 -12.47
N TYR A 222 12.07 4.21 -12.81
CA TYR A 222 11.30 5.34 -12.26
C TYR A 222 9.92 4.95 -11.77
N PHE A 223 9.45 3.74 -12.10
CA PHE A 223 8.08 3.31 -11.82
C PHE A 223 8.08 1.94 -11.19
N GLU A 224 7.22 1.79 -10.19
CA GLU A 224 6.83 0.52 -9.61
C GLU A 224 5.42 0.20 -10.08
N PHE A 225 5.22 -1.02 -10.54
CA PHE A 225 3.89 -1.58 -10.82
C PHE A 225 3.67 -2.73 -9.86
N GLY A 226 2.65 -2.66 -9.04
CA GLY A 226 2.40 -3.63 -7.98
C GLY A 226 0.96 -4.10 -7.91
N LEU A 227 0.78 -5.19 -7.17
CA LEU A 227 -0.48 -5.70 -6.70
C LEU A 227 -0.35 -5.89 -5.20
N ASN A 228 -1.11 -5.10 -4.44
CA ASN A 228 -1.32 -5.31 -3.03
C ASN A 228 -2.50 -6.26 -2.84
N ILE A 229 -2.38 -7.16 -1.86
CA ILE A 229 -3.33 -8.21 -1.57
C ILE A 229 -3.66 -8.15 -0.08
N TYR A 230 -4.92 -7.89 0.24
CA TYR A 230 -5.45 -7.80 1.59
C TYR A 230 -6.52 -8.90 1.76
N PRO A 231 -6.16 -10.11 2.23
CA PRO A 231 -7.11 -11.22 2.32
C PRO A 231 -8.32 -10.90 3.20
N GLU A 232 -8.12 -10.12 4.26
CA GLU A 232 -9.15 -9.64 5.18
C GLU A 232 -9.72 -8.27 4.79
N GLY A 233 -9.26 -7.70 3.67
CA GLY A 233 -9.65 -6.36 3.24
C GLY A 233 -10.98 -6.32 2.50
N ILE A 234 -11.61 -5.14 2.47
CA ILE A 234 -12.86 -4.91 1.74
C ILE A 234 -12.62 -5.08 0.24
N LEU A 235 -11.50 -4.55 -0.23
CA LEU A 235 -11.01 -4.73 -1.59
C LEU A 235 -9.74 -5.60 -1.55
N VAL A 236 -9.91 -6.86 -1.96
CA VAL A 236 -8.86 -7.87 -1.75
C VAL A 236 -7.60 -7.61 -2.59
N ILE A 237 -7.73 -7.03 -3.79
CA ILE A 237 -6.60 -6.82 -4.70
C ILE A 237 -6.57 -5.37 -5.16
N HIS A 238 -5.46 -4.70 -4.87
CA HIS A 238 -5.22 -3.30 -5.20
C HIS A 238 -4.09 -3.19 -6.22
N PRO A 239 -4.37 -2.82 -7.47
CA PRO A 239 -3.34 -2.43 -8.42
C PRO A 239 -2.67 -1.12 -8.01
N VAL A 240 -1.36 -1.14 -7.84
CA VAL A 240 -0.57 0.01 -7.40
C VAL A 240 0.39 0.47 -8.48
N VAL A 241 0.48 1.79 -8.67
CA VAL A 241 1.51 2.42 -9.49
C VAL A 241 2.18 3.51 -8.68
N ASN A 242 3.49 3.39 -8.50
CA ASN A 242 4.29 4.40 -7.79
C ASN A 242 5.36 4.97 -8.72
N PHE A 243 5.64 6.26 -8.57
CA PHE A 243 6.84 6.89 -9.12
C PHE A 243 7.92 6.91 -8.04
N HIS A 244 9.15 6.58 -8.41
CA HIS A 244 10.27 6.57 -7.48
C HIS A 244 11.57 7.05 -8.13
N LEU A 245 12.46 7.59 -7.30
CA LEU A 245 13.81 8.00 -7.66
C LEU A 245 14.79 7.49 -6.62
N ASN A 246 15.83 6.77 -7.07
CA ASN A 246 16.87 6.21 -6.19
C ASN A 246 18.24 6.75 -6.60
N PHE A 247 18.98 7.29 -5.63
CA PHE A 247 20.28 7.95 -5.83
C PHE A 247 21.41 7.06 -5.35
#